data_AF-A0A0L6UXK8-F1
#
_entry.id   AF-A0A0L6UXK8-F1
#
_cell.length_a   1.000
_cell.length_b   1.000
_cell.length_c   1.000
_cell.angle_alpha   90.00
_cell.angle_beta   90.00
_cell.angle_gamma   90.00
#
_symmetry.space_group_name_H-M   'P 1'
#
loop_
_entity.id
_entity.type
_entity.pdbx_description
1 polymer ?
#
loop_
_entity_poly.entity_id
_entity_poly.type
_entity_poly.pdbx_seq_one_letter_code
_entity_poly.pdbx_strand_id
1 'polypeptide(L)'
;MKSEGLIFQEQNNLLDWLKAQLHNPPTKEESDYLSLKSTIVDYLKINHSEYSQKIKWETLNCLPKRPKRYVSLHQAITTQAAIKILEAYLKSTNPQKWHVLFGKERPFLNLFKYLRSVDQHTTFSKLRNKIPYWVLSGFFPWKGPLDPDYQRKLNCLFQSMAKDNGYVKHKYFGDYSKAEKEIN
;
A
#
# COMPACT_ATOMS: atom_id res chain seq x y z
N MET A 1 -1.90 10.81 24.10
CA MET A 1 -3.34 11.05 23.85
C MET A 1 -3.64 11.83 22.56
N LYS A 2 -2.82 12.77 22.06
CA LYS A 2 -3.12 13.49 20.79
C LYS A 2 -2.99 12.64 19.50
N SER A 3 -2.18 11.57 19.51
CA SER A 3 -1.88 10.76 18.31
C SER A 3 -3.01 9.81 17.90
N GLU A 4 -3.78 9.28 18.85
CA GLU A 4 -4.89 8.37 18.56
C GLU A 4 -6.01 9.11 17.82
N GLY A 5 -6.36 10.33 18.27
CA GLY A 5 -7.37 11.16 17.60
C GLY A 5 -7.05 11.48 16.14
N LEU A 6 -5.78 11.67 15.80
CA LEU A 6 -5.36 11.92 14.40
C LEU A 6 -5.48 10.67 13.52
N ILE A 7 -5.19 9.48 14.05
CA ILE A 7 -5.35 8.22 13.32
C ILE A 7 -6.83 7.98 12.99
N PHE A 8 -7.71 8.13 13.99
CA PHE A 8 -9.15 7.99 13.78
C PHE A 8 -9.68 9.02 12.78
N GLN A 9 -9.17 10.24 12.82
CA GLN A 9 -9.57 11.28 11.88
C GLN A 9 -9.19 10.94 10.43
N GLU A 10 -7.96 10.46 10.19
CA GLU A 10 -7.53 10.09 8.83
C GLU A 10 -8.28 8.85 8.31
N GLN A 11 -8.61 7.90 9.18
CA GLN A 11 -9.47 6.76 8.82
C GLN A 11 -10.86 7.21 8.36
N ASN A 12 -11.48 8.15 9.10
CA ASN A 12 -12.77 8.70 8.73
C ASN A 12 -12.68 9.49 7.42
N ASN A 13 -11.64 10.30 7.24
CA ASN A 13 -11.42 11.05 5.99
C ASN A 13 -11.30 10.11 4.78
N LEU A 14 -10.59 8.98 4.92
CA LEU A 14 -10.47 7.96 3.89
C LEU A 14 -11.82 7.33 3.56
N LEU A 15 -12.60 6.96 4.58
CA LEU A 15 -13.91 6.34 4.42
C LEU A 15 -14.89 7.28 3.70
N ASP A 16 -14.93 8.54 4.11
CA ASP A 16 -15.82 9.54 3.53
C ASP A 16 -15.43 9.85 2.08
N TRP A 17 -14.12 9.95 1.80
CA TRP A 17 -13.62 10.06 0.43
C TRP A 17 -14.05 8.87 -0.43
N LEU A 18 -13.90 7.63 0.08
CA LEU A 18 -14.25 6.43 -0.66
C LEU A 18 -15.75 6.39 -0.98
N LYS A 19 -16.61 6.75 -0.02
CA LYS A 19 -18.06 6.89 -0.25
C LYS A 19 -18.35 7.91 -1.35
N ALA A 20 -17.71 9.07 -1.32
CA ALA A 20 -17.89 10.11 -2.33
C ALA A 20 -17.51 9.62 -3.73
N GLN A 21 -16.42 8.85 -3.88
CA GLN A 21 -16.02 8.26 -5.17
C GLN A 21 -17.02 7.23 -5.69
N LEU A 22 -17.69 6.48 -4.80
CA LEU A 22 -18.72 5.51 -5.20
C LEU A 22 -20.02 6.17 -5.65
N HIS A 23 -20.41 7.28 -5.00
CA HIS A 23 -21.64 8.01 -5.34
C HIS A 23 -21.48 8.94 -6.55
N ASN A 24 -20.29 9.54 -6.70
CA ASN A 24 -19.99 10.50 -7.77
C ASN A 24 -18.75 10.05 -8.55
N PRO A 25 -18.91 9.08 -9.47
CA PRO A 25 -17.79 8.62 -10.28
C PRO A 25 -17.23 9.78 -11.13
N PRO A 26 -15.91 9.96 -11.20
CA PRO A 26 -15.32 10.99 -12.04
C PRO A 26 -15.76 10.82 -13.50
N THR A 27 -16.17 11.94 -14.11
CA THR A 27 -16.77 11.99 -15.45
C THR A 27 -15.74 11.67 -16.56
N LYS A 28 -14.45 11.81 -16.27
CA LYS A 28 -13.37 11.38 -17.15
C LYS A 28 -12.95 9.96 -16.79
N GLU A 29 -12.89 9.11 -17.81
CA GLU A 29 -12.26 7.78 -17.77
C GLU A 29 -10.74 7.93 -17.58
N GLU A 30 -10.33 8.38 -16.41
CA GLU A 30 -8.94 8.33 -16.02
C GLU A 30 -8.58 6.85 -15.80
N SER A 31 -7.54 6.39 -16.51
CA SER A 31 -7.01 5.02 -16.41
C SER A 31 -6.81 4.56 -14.96
N ASP A 32 -6.39 5.47 -14.09
CA ASP A 32 -6.21 5.23 -12.65
C ASP A 32 -7.53 4.91 -11.93
N TYR A 33 -8.62 5.61 -12.26
CA TYR A 33 -9.94 5.36 -11.66
C TYR A 33 -10.53 4.03 -12.13
N LEU A 34 -10.39 3.68 -13.41
CA LEU A 34 -10.81 2.38 -13.93
C LEU A 34 -10.04 1.23 -13.26
N SER A 35 -8.74 1.41 -13.05
CA SER A 35 -7.90 0.45 -12.31
C SER A 35 -8.36 0.27 -10.86
N LEU A 36 -8.67 1.38 -10.17
CA LEU A 36 -9.22 1.35 -8.80
C LEU A 36 -10.58 0.64 -8.76
N LYS A 37 -11.49 1.00 -9.67
CA LYS A 37 -12.83 0.41 -9.76
C LYS A 37 -12.77 -1.09 -10.01
N SER A 38 -11.94 -1.54 -10.96
CA SER A 38 -11.73 -2.97 -11.22
C SER A 38 -11.25 -3.68 -9.96
N THR A 39 -10.25 -3.12 -9.28
CA THR A 39 -9.70 -3.72 -8.06
C THR A 39 -10.74 -3.86 -6.94
N ILE A 40 -11.61 -2.85 -6.76
CA ILE A 40 -12.70 -2.89 -5.77
C ILE A 40 -13.72 -3.98 -6.15
N VAL A 41 -14.10 -4.06 -7.43
CA VAL A 41 -15.01 -5.09 -7.93
C VAL A 41 -14.44 -6.50 -7.70
N ASP A 42 -13.15 -6.71 -7.99
CA ASP A 42 -12.49 -8.00 -7.80
C ASP A 42 -12.47 -8.41 -6.33
N TYR A 43 -12.18 -7.46 -5.42
CA TYR A 43 -12.25 -7.68 -3.98
C TYR A 43 -13.67 -8.10 -3.53
N LEU A 44 -14.70 -7.39 -4.01
CA LEU A 44 -16.09 -7.70 -3.65
C LEU A 44 -16.51 -9.08 -4.16
N LYS A 45 -16.13 -9.47 -5.38
CA LYS A 45 -16.43 -10.79 -5.96
C LYS A 45 -15.82 -11.93 -5.12
N ILE A 46 -14.61 -11.74 -4.61
CA ILE A 46 -13.87 -12.76 -3.88
C ILE A 46 -14.35 -12.93 -2.44
N ASN A 47 -14.89 -11.88 -1.80
CA ASN A 47 -15.47 -11.99 -0.47
C ASN A 47 -16.64 -13.01 -0.38
N HIS A 48 -17.24 -13.35 -1.52
CA HIS A 48 -18.33 -14.31 -1.62
C HIS A 48 -17.88 -15.72 -2.04
N SER A 49 -16.58 -15.99 -2.26
CA SER A 49 -16.11 -17.30 -2.71
C SER A 49 -15.28 -18.03 -1.63
N GLU A 50 -15.77 -19.18 -1.18
CA GLU A 50 -15.01 -20.09 -0.28
C GLU A 50 -13.71 -20.60 -0.93
N TYR A 51 -13.67 -20.62 -2.27
CA TYR A 51 -12.51 -21.06 -3.06
C TYR A 51 -11.27 -20.17 -2.87
N SER A 52 -11.47 -18.87 -2.63
CA SER A 52 -10.39 -17.90 -2.48
C SER A 52 -9.55 -18.10 -1.22
N GLN A 53 -10.07 -18.82 -0.22
CA GLN A 53 -9.35 -19.17 1.00
C GLN A 53 -8.49 -20.44 0.82
N LYS A 54 -8.83 -21.29 -0.16
CA LYS A 54 -8.15 -22.57 -0.42
C LYS A 54 -6.88 -22.40 -1.24
N ILE A 55 -6.87 -21.46 -2.19
CA ILE A 55 -5.66 -21.14 -2.97
C ILE A 55 -4.64 -20.47 -2.06
N LYS A 56 -3.48 -21.10 -1.89
CA LYS A 56 -2.40 -20.62 -1.04
C LYS A 56 -1.12 -20.49 -1.84
N TRP A 57 -0.53 -19.30 -1.85
CA TRP A 57 0.79 -19.06 -2.40
C TRP A 57 1.83 -19.11 -1.28
N GLU A 58 2.91 -19.83 -1.51
CA GLU A 58 4.05 -19.84 -0.59
C GLU A 58 4.86 -18.55 -0.78
N THR A 59 5.08 -17.81 0.31
CA THR A 59 6.01 -16.69 0.27
C THR A 59 7.43 -17.22 0.13
N LEU A 60 8.19 -16.68 -0.82
CA LEU A 60 9.62 -16.94 -0.91
C LEU A 60 10.30 -16.41 0.38
N ASN A 61 10.62 -17.33 1.29
CA ASN A 61 11.42 -17.01 2.46
C ASN A 61 12.88 -16.91 2.02
N CYS A 62 13.45 -15.70 2.08
CA CYS A 62 14.90 -15.52 1.84
C CYS A 62 15.77 -16.09 2.98
N LEU A 63 15.17 -16.59 4.08
CA LEU A 63 15.89 -17.14 5.23
C LEU A 63 15.46 -18.58 5.50
N PRO A 64 16.40 -19.55 5.49
CA PRO A 64 16.10 -20.99 5.51
C PRO A 64 15.47 -21.50 6.81
N LYS A 65 15.48 -20.71 7.90
CA LYS A 65 15.01 -21.10 9.23
C LYS A 65 13.61 -20.62 9.60
N ARG A 66 12.89 -19.94 8.70
CA ARG A 66 11.56 -19.39 8.99
C ARG A 66 10.46 -20.32 8.47
N PRO A 67 9.37 -20.51 9.22
CA PRO A 67 8.23 -21.28 8.75
C PRO A 67 7.71 -20.66 7.45
N LYS A 68 7.38 -21.52 6.49
CA LYS A 68 6.74 -21.13 5.24
C LYS A 68 5.47 -20.35 5.57
N ARG A 69 5.33 -19.15 5.02
CA ARG A 69 4.09 -18.38 5.13
C ARG A 69 3.29 -18.59 3.88
N TYR A 70 2.01 -18.84 4.07
CA TYR A 70 1.05 -18.97 2.98
C TYR A 70 0.20 -17.72 2.95
N VAL A 71 0.00 -17.18 1.75
CA VAL A 71 -0.92 -16.07 1.50
C VAL A 71 -2.07 -16.62 0.69
N SER A 72 -3.30 -16.46 1.17
CA SER A 72 -4.48 -16.84 0.39
C SER A 72 -4.74 -15.84 -0.74
N LEU A 73 -5.44 -16.28 -1.78
CA LEU A 73 -5.91 -15.39 -2.85
C LEU A 73 -6.70 -14.20 -2.27
N HIS A 74 -7.58 -14.49 -1.29
CA HIS A 74 -8.33 -13.47 -0.56
C HIS A 74 -7.43 -12.43 0.12
N GLN A 75 -6.40 -12.88 0.83
CA GLN A 75 -5.46 -11.98 1.53
C GLN A 75 -4.69 -11.09 0.55
N ALA A 76 -4.25 -11.65 -0.57
CA ALA A 76 -3.50 -10.90 -1.58
C ALA A 76 -4.37 -9.84 -2.26
N ILE A 77 -5.60 -10.19 -2.64
CA ILE A 77 -6.52 -9.26 -3.30
C ILE A 77 -7.01 -8.19 -2.33
N THR A 78 -7.26 -8.55 -1.07
CA THR A 78 -7.51 -7.57 0.01
C THR A 78 -6.35 -6.60 0.16
N THR A 79 -5.11 -7.10 0.16
CA THR A 79 -3.91 -6.25 0.27
C THR A 79 -3.75 -5.34 -0.95
N GLN A 80 -3.96 -5.88 -2.16
CA GLN A 80 -3.92 -5.12 -3.40
C GLN A 80 -4.96 -4.01 -3.42
N ALA A 81 -6.20 -4.31 -3.03
CA ALA A 81 -7.29 -3.34 -2.92
C ALA A 81 -6.96 -2.26 -1.88
N ALA A 82 -6.48 -2.63 -0.70
CA ALA A 82 -6.09 -1.68 0.34
C ALA A 82 -5.00 -0.72 -0.14
N ILE A 83 -3.94 -1.22 -0.79
CA ILE A 83 -2.86 -0.39 -1.34
C ILE A 83 -3.40 0.56 -2.42
N LYS A 84 -4.26 0.07 -3.32
CA LYS A 84 -4.82 0.89 -4.40
C LYS A 84 -5.76 1.98 -3.90
N ILE A 85 -6.61 1.67 -2.92
CA ILE A 85 -7.49 2.64 -2.27
C ILE A 85 -6.66 3.71 -1.58
N LEU A 86 -5.62 3.32 -0.83
CA LEU A 86 -4.73 4.28 -0.18
C LEU A 86 -3.97 5.14 -1.19
N GLU A 87 -3.42 4.55 -2.25
CA GLU A 87 -2.74 5.28 -3.33
C GLU A 87 -3.65 6.38 -3.91
N ALA A 88 -4.89 6.03 -4.27
CA ALA A 88 -5.84 6.96 -4.86
C ALA A 88 -6.30 8.05 -3.87
N TYR A 89 -6.56 7.69 -2.62
CA TYR A 89 -6.91 8.64 -1.57
C TYR A 89 -5.80 9.66 -1.34
N LEU A 90 -4.56 9.19 -1.15
CA LEU A 90 -3.42 10.05 -0.87
C LEU A 90 -3.08 10.93 -2.07
N LYS A 91 -3.17 10.41 -3.30
CA LYS A 91 -2.94 11.18 -4.52
C LYS A 91 -3.98 12.29 -4.71
N SER A 92 -5.26 12.02 -4.43
CA SER A 92 -6.35 12.99 -4.66
C SER A 92 -6.43 14.08 -3.58
N THR A 93 -6.10 13.76 -2.33
CA THR A 93 -6.19 14.71 -1.22
C THR A 93 -5.01 15.68 -1.14
N ASN A 94 -3.82 15.27 -1.63
CA ASN A 94 -2.66 16.14 -1.67
C ASN A 94 -1.70 15.79 -2.83
N PRO A 95 -2.06 16.20 -4.07
CA PRO A 95 -1.29 15.85 -5.27
C PRO A 95 0.15 16.36 -5.21
N GLN A 96 0.37 17.54 -4.63
CA GLN A 96 1.69 18.15 -4.50
C GLN A 96 2.60 17.32 -3.58
N LYS A 97 2.13 16.99 -2.37
CA LYS A 97 2.87 16.14 -1.42
C LYS A 97 3.10 14.75 -2.00
N TRP A 98 2.09 14.18 -2.68
CA TRP A 98 2.22 12.91 -3.40
C TRP A 98 3.35 12.97 -4.43
N HIS A 99 3.36 13.97 -5.30
CA HIS A 99 4.39 14.12 -6.33
C HIS A 99 5.78 14.28 -5.71
N VAL A 100 5.91 15.06 -4.63
CA VAL A 100 7.19 15.25 -3.94
C VAL A 100 7.73 13.96 -3.32
N LEU A 101 6.87 13.15 -2.71
CA LEU A 101 7.28 11.93 -2.00
C LEU A 101 7.37 10.69 -2.90
N PHE A 102 6.48 10.60 -3.88
CA PHE A 102 6.25 9.38 -4.67
C PHE A 102 6.24 9.61 -6.19
N GLY A 103 6.59 10.81 -6.68
CA GLY A 103 6.52 11.18 -8.11
C GLY A 103 7.47 10.44 -9.08
N LYS A 104 8.20 9.42 -8.61
CA LYS A 104 8.93 8.45 -9.45
C LYS A 104 8.23 7.09 -9.37
N GLU A 105 8.41 6.20 -10.33
CA GLU A 105 7.72 4.90 -10.31
C GLU A 105 8.09 4.03 -9.08
N ARG A 106 7.05 3.44 -8.43
CA ARG A 106 7.11 2.37 -7.39
C ARG A 106 7.53 2.69 -5.93
N PRO A 107 7.81 3.92 -5.46
CA PRO A 107 8.22 4.16 -4.08
C PRO A 107 7.08 3.91 -3.07
N PHE A 108 5.82 4.08 -3.48
CA PHE A 108 4.67 3.81 -2.61
C PHE A 108 4.55 2.33 -2.26
N LEU A 109 4.67 1.42 -3.25
CA LEU A 109 4.68 -0.01 -2.99
C LEU A 109 5.92 -0.44 -2.18
N ASN A 110 7.07 0.18 -2.43
CA ASN A 110 8.30 -0.10 -1.70
C ASN A 110 8.19 0.27 -0.21
N LEU A 111 7.41 1.29 0.15
CA LEU A 111 7.11 1.62 1.53
C LEU A 111 6.44 0.45 2.26
N PHE A 112 5.40 -0.16 1.66
CA PHE A 112 4.73 -1.31 2.26
C PHE A 112 5.65 -2.53 2.37
N LYS A 113 6.51 -2.76 1.36
CA LYS A 113 7.53 -3.82 1.43
C LYS A 113 8.52 -3.58 2.57
N TYR A 114 9.00 -2.36 2.73
CA TYR A 114 9.90 -1.97 3.82
C TYR A 114 9.22 -2.17 5.18
N LEU A 115 7.99 -1.69 5.35
CA LEU A 115 7.21 -1.87 6.58
C LEU A 115 7.03 -3.36 6.92
N ARG A 116 6.74 -4.18 5.92
CA ARG A 116 6.60 -5.63 6.08
C ARG A 116 7.93 -6.30 6.44
N SER A 117 9.04 -5.87 5.86
CA SER A 117 10.38 -6.36 6.20
C SER A 117 10.71 -6.09 7.66
N VAL A 118 10.52 -4.83 8.11
CA VAL A 118 10.74 -4.43 9.51
C VAL A 118 9.94 -5.28 10.49
N ASP A 119 8.65 -5.48 10.22
CA ASP A 119 7.74 -6.32 11.00
C ASP A 119 8.26 -7.76 11.11
N GLN A 120 8.64 -8.35 9.98
CA GLN A 120 9.16 -9.72 9.92
C GLN A 120 10.50 -9.91 10.61
N HIS A 121 11.36 -8.91 10.62
CA HIS A 121 12.66 -8.98 11.27
C HIS A 121 12.62 -8.67 12.77
N THR A 122 11.42 -8.58 13.39
CA THR A 122 11.28 -8.17 14.81
C THR A 122 12.05 -6.88 15.12
N THR A 123 12.31 -6.09 14.08
CA THR A 123 13.11 -4.88 14.12
C THR A 123 12.18 -3.67 14.19
N PHE A 124 10.96 -3.88 14.68
CA PHE A 124 9.96 -2.84 14.86
C PHE A 124 10.46 -1.73 15.78
N SER A 125 11.39 -2.02 16.70
CA SER A 125 12.08 -1.01 17.51
C SER A 125 12.81 0.04 16.66
N LYS A 126 13.45 -0.35 15.54
CA LYS A 126 14.10 0.60 14.62
C LYS A 126 13.08 1.45 13.86
N LEU A 127 11.88 0.92 13.59
CA LEU A 127 10.78 1.68 12.99
C LEU A 127 10.11 2.59 14.01
N ARG A 128 9.94 2.14 15.25
CA ARG A 128 9.41 2.95 16.36
C ARG A 128 10.22 4.23 16.55
N ASN A 129 11.54 4.15 16.39
CA ASN A 129 12.42 5.33 16.44
C ASN A 129 12.24 6.25 15.22
N LYS A 130 11.77 5.73 14.07
CA LYS A 130 11.51 6.50 12.85
C LYS A 130 10.12 7.14 12.83
N ILE A 131 9.13 6.55 13.50
CA ILE A 131 7.74 7.04 13.53
C ILE A 131 7.63 8.51 13.98
N PRO A 132 8.27 8.97 15.08
CA PRO A 132 8.26 10.38 15.47
C PRO A 132 8.77 11.30 14.37
N TYR A 133 9.82 10.90 13.63
CA TYR A 133 10.34 11.69 12.52
C TYR A 133 9.35 11.76 11.36
N TRP A 134 8.59 10.69 11.09
CA TRP A 134 7.56 10.68 10.05
C TRP A 134 6.39 11.62 10.41
N VAL A 135 5.99 11.60 11.67
CA VAL A 135 4.95 12.50 12.19
C VAL A 135 5.42 13.96 12.11
N LEU A 136 6.63 14.25 12.60
CA LEU A 136 7.21 15.59 12.53
C LEU A 136 7.45 16.06 11.10
N SER A 137 7.73 15.15 10.16
CA SER A 137 7.91 15.49 8.75
C SER A 137 6.63 15.81 8.00
N GLY A 138 5.48 15.76 8.66
CA GLY A 138 4.18 15.87 7.99
C GLY A 138 3.97 14.76 6.96
N PHE A 139 4.64 13.62 7.14
CA PHE A 139 4.40 12.40 6.34
C PHE A 139 3.03 11.82 6.72
N PHE A 140 2.70 11.86 8.01
CA PHE A 140 1.34 11.71 8.53
C PHE A 140 1.06 12.81 9.57
N PRO A 141 -0.14 13.42 9.61
CA PRO A 141 -1.32 13.16 8.78
C PRO A 141 -1.18 13.66 7.33
N TRP A 142 -1.98 13.13 6.40
CA TRP A 142 -1.83 13.40 4.96
C TRP A 142 -2.43 14.75 4.50
N LYS A 143 -2.55 15.70 5.42
CA LYS A 143 -3.08 17.05 5.18
C LYS A 143 -1.96 18.09 5.20
N GLY A 144 -2.18 19.21 4.50
CA GLY A 144 -1.27 20.35 4.45
C GLY A 144 0.01 20.11 3.63
N PRO A 145 0.81 21.15 3.34
CA PRO A 145 2.05 21.03 2.58
C PRO A 145 3.08 20.16 3.32
N LEU A 146 4.08 19.67 2.57
CA LEU A 146 5.26 19.07 3.18
C LEU A 146 6.16 20.19 3.69
N ASP A 147 6.62 20.11 4.93
CA ASP A 147 7.60 21.05 5.46
C ASP A 147 8.95 20.84 4.71
N PRO A 148 9.51 21.88 4.07
CA PRO A 148 10.76 21.80 3.29
C PRO A 148 11.94 21.21 4.07
N ASP A 149 12.07 21.51 5.38
CA ASP A 149 13.18 21.04 6.21
C ASP A 149 13.13 19.52 6.42
N TYR A 150 11.94 18.95 6.31
CA TYR A 150 11.72 17.52 6.49
C TYR A 150 11.75 16.73 5.18
N GLN A 151 11.64 17.39 4.03
CA GLN A 151 11.86 16.76 2.72
C GLN A 151 13.25 16.11 2.65
N ARG A 152 14.28 16.80 3.14
CA ARG A 152 15.66 16.29 3.16
C ARG A 152 15.79 15.03 4.03
N LYS A 153 15.11 14.98 5.17
CA LYS A 153 15.13 13.84 6.10
C LYS A 153 14.38 12.62 5.52
N LEU A 154 13.29 12.84 4.79
CA LEU A 154 12.54 11.79 4.10
C LEU A 154 13.32 11.19 2.91
N ASN A 155 14.12 12.00 2.20
CA ASN A 155 14.97 11.47 1.13
C ASN A 155 15.98 10.43 1.62
N CYS A 156 16.60 10.64 2.79
CA CYS A 156 17.48 9.64 3.41
C CYS A 156 16.73 8.34 3.76
N LEU A 157 15.47 8.45 4.20
CA LEU A 157 14.60 7.31 4.47
C LEU A 157 14.33 6.52 3.18
N PHE A 158 13.90 7.17 2.10
CA PHE A 158 13.64 6.50 0.82
C PHE A 158 14.90 5.88 0.21
N GLN A 159 16.05 6.52 0.36
CA GLN A 159 17.34 5.92 -0.02
C GLN A 159 17.66 4.66 0.78
N SER A 160 17.35 4.64 2.08
CA SER A 160 17.51 3.42 2.90
C SER A 160 16.57 2.30 2.46
N MET A 161 15.32 2.61 2.08
CA MET A 161 14.38 1.64 1.52
C MET A 161 14.84 1.08 0.17
N ALA A 162 15.47 1.92 -0.66
CA ALA A 162 16.02 1.49 -1.94
C ALA A 162 17.22 0.54 -1.79
N LYS A 163 18.02 0.70 -0.72
CA LYS A 163 19.17 -0.17 -0.41
C LYS A 163 18.77 -1.54 0.14
N ASP A 164 17.66 -1.62 0.88
CA ASP A 164 17.08 -2.90 1.34
C ASP A 164 16.43 -3.70 0.19
N ASN A 165 16.20 -3.06 -0.96
CA ASN A 165 15.77 -3.75 -2.17
C ASN A 165 16.97 -4.35 -2.90
N GLY A 166 17.55 -5.42 -2.37
CA GLY A 166 18.28 -6.40 -3.19
C GLY A 166 17.36 -6.90 -4.31
N TYR A 167 17.32 -6.15 -5.40
CA TYR A 167 16.33 -6.28 -6.46
C TYR A 167 16.75 -7.44 -7.36
N VAL A 168 16.23 -8.63 -7.10
CA VAL A 168 16.05 -9.59 -8.19
C VAL A 168 14.73 -9.21 -8.87
N LYS A 169 14.84 -8.82 -10.15
CA LYS A 169 13.72 -8.45 -11.01
C LYS A 169 12.79 -9.67 -11.19
N HIS A 170 11.81 -9.83 -10.30
CA HIS A 170 10.80 -10.87 -10.47
C HIS A 170 9.42 -10.30 -10.83
N LYS A 171 8.89 -10.88 -11.90
CA LYS A 171 7.52 -10.80 -12.41
C LYS A 171 6.56 -11.41 -11.38
N TYR A 172 6.05 -10.62 -10.43
CA TYR A 172 4.96 -11.10 -9.57
C TYR A 172 3.91 -10.02 -9.39
N PHE A 173 3.11 -9.86 -10.45
CA PHE A 173 1.67 -10.06 -10.38
C PHE A 173 1.36 -10.91 -11.62
N GLY A 174 0.96 -12.16 -11.41
CA GLY A 174 0.50 -13.01 -12.51
C GLY A 174 -0.75 -12.38 -13.10
N ASP A 175 -0.77 -12.27 -14.42
CA ASP A 175 -1.93 -11.85 -15.19
C ASP A 175 -3.10 -12.78 -14.83
N TYR A 176 -4.08 -12.27 -14.06
CA TYR A 176 -5.21 -13.06 -13.54
C TYR A 176 -6.01 -13.72 -14.67
N SER A 177 -5.94 -13.15 -15.88
CA SER A 177 -6.52 -13.69 -17.12
C SER A 177 -5.94 -15.05 -17.55
N LYS A 178 -4.76 -15.43 -17.05
CA LYS A 178 -4.10 -16.68 -17.40
C LYS A 178 -4.43 -17.83 -16.45
N ALA A 179 -4.74 -17.53 -15.19
CA ALA A 179 -5.13 -18.53 -14.19
C ALA A 179 -6.55 -19.08 -14.45
N GLU A 180 -7.46 -18.29 -15.02
CA GLU A 180 -8.79 -18.78 -15.44
C GLU A 180 -8.72 -19.71 -16.67
N LYS A 181 -7.69 -19.60 -17.51
CA LYS A 181 -7.52 -20.43 -18.72
C LYS A 181 -6.98 -21.83 -18.44
N GLU A 182 -6.46 -22.09 -17.25
CA GLU A 182 -5.98 -23.42 -16.85
C GLU A 182 -7.04 -24.22 -16.07
N ILE A 183 -8.24 -23.65 -15.85
CA ILE A 183 -9.30 -24.25 -15.04
C ILE A 183 -10.56 -24.61 -15.87
N ASN A 184 -10.57 -24.31 -17.18
CA ASN A 184 -11.61 -24.76 -18.11
C ASN A 184 -11.12 -25.84 -19.06
#